data_AF-S4UI67-F1
#
_entry.id   AF-S4UI67-F1
#
_cell.length_a   1.000
_cell.length_b   1.000
_cell.length_c   1.000
_cell.angle_alpha   90.00
_cell.angle_beta   90.00
_cell.angle_gamma   90.00
#
_symmetry.space_group_name_H-M   'P 1'
#
loop_
_entity.id
_entity.type
_entity.pdbx_description
1 polymer ?
#
loop_
_entity_poly.entity_id
_entity_poly.type
_entity_poly.pdbx_seq_one_letter_code
_entity_poly.pdbx_strand_id
1 'polypeptide(L)' 'GLCPALKEDINLILTGSDSDYLTFVKQYKDDSAILNNAKFLKTCVDSKLTEEDKESVQSLVKKIEANIFC' A
#
# COMPACT_ATOMS: atom_id res chain seq x y z
N GLY A 1 -16.76 -6.02 0.48
CA GLY A 1 -16.17 -4.87 -0.25
C GLY A 1 -15.14 -4.17 0.62
N LEU A 2 -13.95 -3.87 0.08
CA LEU A 2 -12.81 -3.40 0.88
C LEU A 2 -13.02 -1.96 1.40
N CYS A 3 -12.56 -1.70 2.63
CA CYS A 3 -12.58 -0.37 3.23
C CYS A 3 -11.83 0.63 2.32
N PRO A 4 -12.39 1.83 2.03
CA PRO A 4 -11.70 2.84 1.23
C PRO A 4 -10.31 3.20 1.75
N ALA A 5 -10.13 3.29 3.07
CA ALA A 5 -8.83 3.56 3.68
C ALA A 5 -7.80 2.45 3.41
N LEU A 6 -8.24 1.19 3.38
CA LEU A 6 -7.36 0.06 3.05
C LEU A 6 -6.95 0.10 1.56
N LYS A 7 -7.86 0.52 0.68
CA LYS A 7 -7.55 0.68 -0.75
C LYS A 7 -6.53 1.79 -0.98
N GLU A 8 -6.66 2.90 -0.25
CA GLU A 8 -5.70 4.00 -0.29
C GLU A 8 -4.33 3.57 0.24
N ASP A 9 -4.28 2.82 1.36
CA ASP A 9 -3.04 2.25 1.90
C ASP A 9 -2.29 1.41 0.85
N ILE A 10 -3.01 0.49 0.20
CA ILE A 10 -2.47 -0.36 -0.86
C ILE A 10 -2.01 0.46 -2.06
N ASN A 11 -2.76 1.50 -2.43
CA ASN A 11 -2.39 2.36 -3.56
C ASN A 11 -1.09 3.14 -3.27
N LEU A 12 -1.00 3.72 -2.07
CA LEU A 12 0.15 4.51 -1.64
C LEU A 12 1.41 3.66 -1.46
N ILE A 13 1.31 2.45 -0.90
CA ILE A 13 2.49 1.58 -0.77
C ILE A 13 3.03 1.12 -2.14
N LEU A 14 2.16 0.96 -3.15
CA LEU A 14 2.57 0.52 -4.49
C LEU A 14 3.10 1.65 -5.36
N THR A 15 2.46 2.82 -5.32
CA THR A 15 2.66 3.89 -6.32
C THR A 15 2.93 5.27 -5.74
N GLY A 16 2.61 5.48 -4.46
CA GLY A 16 2.84 6.76 -3.79
C GLY A 16 4.32 7.03 -3.55
N SER A 17 4.66 8.29 -3.23
CA SER A 17 6.00 8.60 -2.74
C SER A 17 6.20 8.08 -1.30
N ASP A 18 7.45 7.91 -0.88
CA ASP A 18 7.79 7.59 0.52
C ASP A 18 7.10 8.54 1.51
N SER A 19 7.09 9.84 1.22
CA SER A 19 6.49 10.85 2.10
C SER A 19 4.98 10.74 2.17
N ASP A 20 4.31 10.48 1.04
CA ASP A 20 2.85 10.38 1.01
C ASP A 20 2.38 9.13 1.76
N TYR A 21 3.05 7.99 1.51
CA TYR A 21 2.75 6.74 2.21
C TYR A 21 2.95 6.87 3.73
N LEU A 22 4.09 7.42 4.17
CA LEU A 22 4.36 7.59 5.60
C LEU A 22 3.42 8.61 6.26
N THR A 23 3.07 9.68 5.55
CA THR A 23 2.09 10.66 6.05
C THR A 23 0.73 10.01 6.25
N PHE A 24 0.31 9.13 5.34
CA PHE A 24 -0.94 8.38 5.47
C PHE A 24 -0.89 7.41 6.66
N VAL A 25 0.13 6.56 6.77
CA VAL A 25 0.27 5.61 7.90
C VAL A 25 0.25 6.32 9.25
N LYS A 26 0.91 7.48 9.34
CA LYS A 26 0.96 8.30 10.56
C LYS A 26 -0.41 8.74 11.07
N GLN A 27 -1.40 8.93 10.19
CA GLN A 27 -2.76 9.30 10.58
C GLN A 27 -3.46 8.22 11.41
N TYR A 28 -3.09 6.95 11.21
CA TYR A 28 -3.65 5.81 11.95
C TYR A 28 -2.78 5.41 13.13
N LYS A 29 -1.45 5.54 12.98
CA LYS A 29 -0.50 5.17 14.03
C LYS A 29 0.79 5.98 13.94
N ASP A 30 0.86 7.04 14.73
CA ASP A 30 2.08 7.83 14.93
C ASP A 30 3.01 7.15 15.94
N ASP A 31 3.69 6.09 15.49
CA ASP A 31 4.68 5.36 16.26
C ASP A 31 5.97 5.21 15.45
N SER A 32 7.10 5.59 16.05
CA SER A 32 8.39 5.63 15.35
C SER A 32 8.85 4.27 14.81
N ALA A 33 8.58 3.16 15.52
CA ALA A 33 8.96 1.83 15.05
C ALA A 33 8.08 1.39 13.87
N ILE A 34 6.79 1.73 13.93
CA ILE A 34 5.84 1.45 12.84
C ILE A 34 6.18 2.25 11.59
N LEU A 35 6.46 3.55 11.73
CA LEU A 35 6.83 4.41 10.59
C LEU A 35 8.16 3.99 9.96
N ASN A 36 9.15 3.58 10.76
CA ASN A 36 10.42 3.07 10.25
C ASN A 36 10.23 1.77 9.45
N ASN A 37 9.40 0.85 9.95
CA ASN A 37 9.08 -0.39 9.23
C ASN A 37 8.27 -0.13 7.96
N ALA A 38 7.30 0.78 7.99
CA ALA A 38 6.55 1.20 6.82
C ALA A 38 7.48 1.76 5.73
N LYS A 39 8.45 2.61 6.11
CA LYS A 39 9.45 3.14 5.19
C LYS A 39 10.30 2.03 4.59
N PHE A 40 10.80 1.11 5.43
CA PHE A 40 11.60 -0.02 4.98
C PHE A 40 10.86 -0.88 3.95
N LEU A 41 9.59 -1.21 4.22
CA LEU A 41 8.76 -1.99 3.31
C LEU A 41 8.48 -1.23 2.00
N LYS A 42 8.17 0.07 2.08
CA LYS A 42 7.94 0.91 0.89
C LYS A 42 9.16 0.93 -0.03
N THR A 43 10.34 1.21 0.53
CA THR A 43 11.59 1.20 -0.23
C THR A 43 11.85 -0.18 -0.86
N CYS A 44 11.55 -1.27 -0.14
CA CYS A 44 11.67 -2.62 -0.68
C CYS A 44 10.74 -2.84 -1.88
N VAL A 45 9.45 -2.50 -1.74
CA VAL A 45 8.44 -2.60 -2.80
C VAL A 45 8.88 -1.82 -4.03
N ASP A 46 9.29 -0.56 -3.87
CA ASP A 46 9.73 0.28 -5.00
C ASP A 46 10.98 -0.25 -5.69
N SER A 47 11.89 -0.85 -4.94
CA SER A 47 13.14 -1.40 -5.49
C SER A 47 12.97 -2.76 -6.17
N LYS A 48 11.91 -3.50 -5.85
CA LYS A 48 11.72 -4.89 -6.28
C LYS A 48 10.62 -5.07 -7.32
N LEU A 49 9.54 -4.31 -7.22
CA LEU A 49 8.42 -4.43 -8.14
C LEU A 49 8.62 -3.49 -9.31
N THR A 50 8.54 -4.06 -10.51
CA THR A 50 8.42 -3.28 -11.73
C THR A 50 7.06 -2.60 -11.80
N GLU A 51 6.88 -1.67 -12.74
CA GLU A 51 5.57 -1.06 -12.98
C GLU A 51 4.52 -2.11 -13.40
N GLU A 52 4.91 -3.11 -14.19
CA GLU A 52 4.02 -4.23 -14.56
C GLU A 52 3.60 -5.07 -13.33
N ASP A 53 4.51 -5.29 -12.38
CA ASP A 53 4.19 -5.98 -11.13
C ASP A 53 3.17 -5.17 -10.31
N LYS A 54 3.36 -3.85 -10.20
CA LYS A 54 2.46 -2.96 -9.46
C LYS A 54 1.06 -2.94 -10.09
N GLU A 55 0.97 -2.85 -11.41
CA GLU A 55 -0.30 -2.94 -12.15
C GLU A 55 -0.97 -4.31 -11.93
N SER A 56 -0.19 -5.39 -11.92
CA SER A 56 -0.68 -6.75 -11.66
C SER A 56 -1.24 -6.89 -10.24
N VAL A 57 -0.57 -6.30 -9.24
CA VAL A 57 -1.08 -6.26 -7.85
C VAL A 57 -2.39 -5.46 -7.78
N GLN A 58 -2.46 -4.28 -8.40
CA GLN A 58 -3.70 -3.50 -8.44
C GLN A 58 -4.85 -4.26 -9.12
N SER A 59 -4.57 -5.00 -10.19
CA SER A 59 -5.53 -5.89 -10.84
C SER A 59 -6.00 -7.02 -9.91
N LEU A 60 -5.09 -7.62 -9.15
CA LEU A 60 -5.42 -8.64 -8.16
C LEU A 60 -6.32 -8.10 -7.05
N VAL A 61 -6.06 -6.90 -6.54
CA VAL A 61 -6.89 -6.24 -5.51
C VAL A 61 -8.33 -6.04 -6.00
N LYS A 62 -8.51 -5.64 -7.26
CA LYS A 62 -9.85 -5.54 -7.88
C LYS A 62 -10.56 -6.90 -7.93
N LYS A 63 -9.83 -7.98 -8.24
CA LYS A 63 -10.39 -9.35 -8.24
C LYS A 63 -10.76 -9.81 -6.84
N ILE A 64 -9.97 -9.46 -5.83
CA ILE A 64 -10.29 -9.73 -4.42
C ILE A 64 -11.56 -8.98 -4.03
N GLU A 65 -11.66 -7.68 -4.31
CA GLU A 65 -12.84 -6.87 -3.97
C GLU A 65 -14.13 -7.36 -4.65
N ALA A 66 -14.03 -7.87 -5.88
CA ALA A 66 -15.18 -8.40 -6.63
C ALA A 66 -15.57 -9.85 -6.24
N ASN A 67 -14.77 -10.51 -5.39
CA ASN A 67 -15.02 -11.89 -5.00
C ASN A 67 -16.16 -11.98 -3.97
N ILE A 68 -16.98 -13.03 -4.04
CA ILE A 68 -18.10 -13.27 -3.09
C ILE A 68 -17.65 -13.45 -1.63
N PHE A 69 -16.37 -13.77 -1.40
CA PHE A 69 -15.79 -13.95 -0.07
C PHE A 69 -15.18 -12.66 0.51
N CYS A 70 -15.25 -11.53 -0.20
CA CYS A 70 -14.75 -10.21 0.23
C CYS A 70 -15.87 -9.24 0.64
#